data_AF-A0A962NE87-F1
#
_entry.id   AF-A0A962NE87-F1
#
_cell.length_a   1.000
_cell.length_b   1.000
_cell.length_c   1.000
_cell.angle_alpha   90.00
_cell.angle_beta   90.00
_cell.angle_gamma   90.00
#
_symmetry.space_group_name_H-M   'P 1'
#
loop_
_entity.id
_entity.type
_entity.pdbx_description
1 polymer ?
#
loop_
_entity_poly.entity_id
_entity_poly.type
_entity_poly.pdbx_seq_one_letter_code
_entity_poly.pdbx_strand_id
1 'polypeptide(L)' 'MSQTIFERLREDHERQRDLINALVRTHGDTDERREIYSELREELEVHAAAEEQAFYRHLMASD' A
#
# COMPACT_ATOMS: atom_id res chain seq x y z
N MET A 1 -18.83 -2.15 14.40
CA MET A 1 -17.76 -1.24 14.83
C MET A 1 -17.19 -0.63 13.56
N SER A 2 -17.08 0.70 13.48
CA SER A 2 -16.41 1.34 12.34
C SER A 2 -14.91 1.05 12.43
N GLN A 3 -14.26 0.65 11.33
CA GLN A 3 -12.80 0.54 11.28
C GLN A 3 -12.18 1.93 11.54
N THR A 4 -11.07 1.95 12.26
CA THR A 4 -10.22 3.13 12.43
C THR A 4 -9.32 3.33 11.21
N ILE A 5 -8.84 4.56 11.01
CA ILE A 5 -7.88 4.84 9.93
C ILE A 5 -6.59 4.00 10.08
N PHE A 6 -6.16 3.69 11.30
CA PHE A 6 -4.98 2.86 11.55
C PHE A 6 -5.19 1.38 11.20
N GLU A 7 -6.39 0.84 11.44
CA GLU A 7 -6.72 -0.52 11.02
C GLU A 7 -6.74 -0.60 9.49
N ARG A 8 -7.31 0.40 8.82
CA ARG A 8 -7.30 0.47 7.37
C ARG A 8 -5.88 0.54 6.78
N LEU A 9 -5.02 1.40 7.33
CA LEU A 9 -3.62 1.49 6.88
C LEU A 9 -2.88 0.14 7.06
N ARG A 10 -3.18 -0.63 8.11
CA ARG A 10 -2.60 -1.98 8.28
C ARG A 10 -3.13 -2.99 7.26
N GLU A 11 -4.41 -2.93 6.92
CA GLU A 11 -4.99 -3.78 5.86
C GLU A 11 -4.35 -3.47 4.50
N ASP A 12 -4.11 -2.19 4.20
CA ASP A 12 -3.40 -1.79 2.98
C ASP A 12 -1.95 -2.36 2.98
N HIS A 13 -1.26 -2.39 4.13
CA HIS A 13 0.07 -3.03 4.23
C HIS A 13 0.02 -4.54 3.95
N GLU A 14 -0.99 -5.26 4.43
CA GLU A 14 -1.17 -6.69 4.14
C GLU A 14 -1.29 -6.91 2.63
N ARG A 15 -2.16 -6.13 1.97
CA ARG A 15 -2.35 -6.17 0.52
C ARG A 15 -1.07 -5.86 -0.26
N GLN A 16 -0.31 -4.85 0.15
CA GLN A 16 0.99 -4.52 -0.45
C GLN A 16 1.99 -5.68 -0.30
N ARG A 17 2.06 -6.33 0.88
CA ARG A 17 2.93 -7.50 1.10
C ARG A 17 2.56 -8.64 0.17
N ASP A 18 1.28 -8.92 0.01
CA ASP A 18 0.80 -9.98 -0.87
C ASP A 18 1.15 -9.72 -2.34
N LEU A 19 0.95 -8.48 -2.81
CA LEU A 19 1.32 -8.06 -4.17
C LEU A 19 2.84 -8.15 -4.39
N ILE A 20 3.66 -7.74 -3.41
CA ILE A 20 5.12 -7.89 -3.48
C ILE A 20 5.50 -9.37 -3.52
N ASN A 21 4.90 -10.20 -2.67
CA ASN A 21 5.15 -11.64 -2.62
C ASN A 21 4.78 -12.33 -3.93
N ALA A 22 3.69 -11.91 -4.58
CA ALA A 22 3.31 -12.39 -5.90
C ALA A 22 4.32 -11.92 -6.95
N LEU A 23 4.67 -10.63 -6.95
CA LEU A 23 5.60 -10.05 -7.91
C LEU A 23 6.96 -10.74 -7.92
N VAL A 24 7.54 -11.02 -6.73
CA VAL A 24 8.86 -11.66 -6.62
C VAL A 24 8.85 -13.14 -7.03
N ARG A 25 7.68 -13.78 -7.13
CA ARG A 25 7.53 -15.15 -7.65
C ARG A 25 7.46 -15.18 -9.18
N THR A 26 7.09 -14.05 -9.80
CA THR A 26 7.12 -13.90 -11.26
C THR A 26 8.51 -13.52 -11.78
N HIS A 27 8.77 -13.74 -13.06
CA HIS A 27 10.02 -13.37 -13.71
C HIS A 27 9.82 -13.09 -15.19
N GLY A 28 10.77 -12.38 -15.80
CA GLY A 28 10.69 -12.00 -17.21
C GLY A 28 9.66 -10.92 -17.48
N ASP A 29 9.32 -10.76 -18.76
CA ASP A 29 8.36 -9.76 -19.22
C ASP A 29 7.03 -10.45 -19.55
N THR A 30 6.22 -10.70 -18.52
CA THR A 30 4.89 -11.33 -18.64
C THR A 30 3.79 -10.33 -18.32
N ASP A 31 2.63 -10.53 -18.93
CA ASP A 31 1.44 -9.69 -18.69
C ASP A 31 1.01 -9.76 -17.21
N GLU A 32 1.01 -10.95 -16.62
CA GLU A 32 0.75 -11.15 -15.18
C GLU A 32 1.67 -10.29 -14.29
N ARG A 33 2.98 -10.25 -14.60
CA ARG A 33 3.93 -9.44 -13.84
C ARG A 33 3.65 -7.95 -13.96
N ARG A 34 3.24 -7.49 -15.15
CA ARG A 34 2.89 -6.08 -15.40
C ARG A 34 1.62 -5.68 -14.65
N GLU A 35 0.63 -6.57 -14.62
CA GLU A 35 -0.62 -6.36 -13.88
C GLU A 35 -0.35 -6.26 -12.37
N ILE A 36 0.36 -7.23 -11.78
CA ILE A 36 0.71 -7.20 -10.34
C ILE A 36 1.50 -5.93 -10.00
N TYR A 37 2.46 -5.53 -10.85
CA TYR A 37 3.24 -4.32 -10.63
C TYR A 37 2.38 -3.05 -10.70
N SER A 38 1.44 -2.99 -11.66
CA SER A 38 0.53 -1.84 -11.79
C SER A 38 -0.35 -1.71 -10.55
N GLU A 39 -0.91 -2.81 -10.07
CA GLU A 39 -1.73 -2.84 -8.86
C GLU A 39 -0.91 -2.44 -7.62
N LEU A 40 0.29 -3.02 -7.45
CA LEU A 40 1.18 -2.67 -6.34
C LEU A 40 1.53 -1.17 -6.34
N ARG A 41 1.81 -0.60 -7.52
CA ARG A 41 2.13 0.82 -7.65
C ARG A 41 0.97 1.70 -7.20
N GLU A 42 -0.24 1.41 -7.66
CA GLU A 42 -1.44 2.18 -7.30
C GLU A 42 -1.70 2.12 -5.78
N GLU A 43 -1.61 0.92 -5.19
CA GLU A 43 -1.78 0.72 -3.75
C GLU A 43 -0.75 1.51 -2.93
N LEU A 44 0.52 1.56 -3.37
CA LEU A 44 1.56 2.34 -2.69
C LEU A 44 1.32 3.85 -2.80
N GLU A 45 0.90 4.34 -3.97
CA GLU A 45 0.63 5.77 -4.19
C GLU A 45 -0.55 6.25 -3.33
N VAL A 46 -1.65 5.49 -3.32
CA VAL A 46 -2.84 5.82 -2.52
C VAL A 46 -2.54 5.73 -1.02
N HIS A 47 -1.82 4.70 -0.59
CA HIS A 47 -1.46 4.51 0.80
C HIS A 47 -0.58 5.64 1.34
N ALA A 48 0.48 6.03 0.60
CA ALA A 48 1.36 7.11 1.02
C ALA A 48 0.60 8.45 1.16
N ALA A 49 -0.33 8.75 0.25
CA ALA A 49 -1.18 9.93 0.35
C ALA A 49 -2.10 9.89 1.58
N ALA A 50 -2.64 8.71 1.92
CA ALA A 50 -3.46 8.53 3.12
C ALA A 50 -2.63 8.70 4.42
N GLU A 51 -1.42 8.13 4.48
CA GLU A 51 -0.51 8.30 5.62
C GLU A 51 -0.11 9.77 5.82
N GLU A 52 0.19 10.51 4.75
CA GLU A 52 0.55 11.93 4.85
C GLU A 52 -0.59 12.76 5.47
N GLN A 53 -1.83 12.51 5.03
CA GLN A 53 -2.99 13.25 5.50
C GLN A 53 -3.43 12.87 6.91
N ALA A 54 -3.37 11.59 7.25
CA ALA A 54 -3.96 11.06 8.47
C ALA A 54 -2.95 10.83 9.60
N PHE A 55 -1.70 10.51 9.29
CA PHE A 55 -0.68 10.18 10.28
C PHE A 55 0.39 11.26 10.39
N TYR A 56 1.15 11.50 9.31
CA TYR A 56 2.33 12.37 9.38
C TYR A 56 1.99 13.83 9.66
N ARG A 57 0.89 14.36 9.09
CA ARG A 57 0.44 15.73 9.40
C ARG A 57 0.19 15.94 10.90
N HIS A 58 -0.41 14.96 11.58
CA HIS A 58 -0.67 15.06 13.02
C HIS A 58 0.62 14.94 13.82
N LEU A 59 1.50 14.00 13.44
CA LEU A 59 2.78 13.78 14.10
C LEU A 59 3.67 15.05 14.04
N MET A 60 3.82 15.64 12.85
CA MET A 60 4.61 16.85 12.66
C MET A 60 4.04 18.08 13.37
N ALA A 61 2.71 18.15 13.55
CA ALA A 61 2.08 19.24 14.29
C ALA A 61 2.25 19.12 15.81
N SER A 62 2.65 17.94 16.29
CA SER A 62 2.88 17.66 17.70
C SER A 62 4.36 17.67 18.14
N ASP A 63 5.28 17.91 17.21
CA ASP A 63 6.71 18.18 17.48
C ASP A 63 6.95 19.66 17.84
#